data_AF-A0A1B6P964-F1
#
_entry.id   AF-A0A1B6P964-F1
#
_cell.length_a   1.000
_cell.length_b   1.000
_cell.length_c   1.000
_cell.angle_alpha   90.00
_cell.angle_beta   90.00
_cell.angle_gamma   90.00
#
_symmetry.space_group_name_H-M   'P 1'
#
loop_
_entity.id
_entity.type
_entity.pdbx_description
1 polymer ?
#
loop_
_entity_poly.entity_id
_entity_poly.type
_entity_poly.pdbx_seq_one_letter_code
_entity_poly.pdbx_strand_id
1 'polypeptide(L)'
;MEEMRSKAMASGLLILLLLMNIDFALVPVYGSEDDCWVDDHVDYAVCFKTERCRSICLGHSYVDGRCHWGFPNLLPYCRCLRSNCRS
;
A
#
# COMPACT_ATOMS: atom_id res chain seq x y z
N MET A 1 -26.07 -42.96 -6.21
CA MET A 1 -25.92 -41.94 -5.14
C MET A 1 -24.54 -41.28 -5.19
N GLU A 2 -23.99 -41.02 -6.39
CA GLU A 2 -22.64 -40.45 -6.55
C GLU A 2 -22.67 -39.05 -7.21
N GLU A 3 -23.75 -38.72 -7.91
CA GLU A 3 -23.89 -37.45 -8.64
C GLU A 3 -24.12 -36.25 -7.70
N MET A 4 -24.79 -36.46 -6.56
CA MET A 4 -25.00 -35.42 -5.54
C MET A 4 -23.73 -35.10 -4.73
N ARG A 5 -22.80 -36.05 -4.63
CA ARG A 5 -21.53 -35.88 -3.91
C ARG A 5 -20.57 -34.98 -4.70
N SER A 6 -20.57 -35.07 -6.03
CA SER A 6 -19.71 -34.27 -6.90
C SER A 6 -20.09 -32.77 -6.90
N LYS A 7 -21.39 -32.46 -6.96
CA LYS A 7 -21.90 -31.07 -6.90
C LYS A 7 -21.65 -30.39 -5.55
N ALA A 8 -21.77 -31.14 -4.45
CA ALA A 8 -21.51 -30.61 -3.10
C ALA A 8 -20.02 -30.29 -2.88
N MET A 9 -19.13 -31.14 -3.39
CA MET A 9 -17.67 -30.96 -3.29
C MET A 9 -17.18 -29.75 -4.11
N ALA A 10 -17.72 -29.54 -5.32
CA ALA A 10 -17.37 -28.40 -6.16
C ALA A 10 -17.83 -27.05 -5.55
N SER A 11 -19.01 -27.04 -4.94
CA SER A 11 -19.57 -25.85 -4.27
C SER A 11 -18.74 -25.46 -3.04
N GLY A 12 -18.33 -26.44 -2.22
CA GLY A 12 -17.47 -26.18 -1.07
C GLY A 12 -16.09 -25.63 -1.44
N LEU A 13 -15.48 -26.15 -2.51
CA LEU A 13 -14.16 -25.68 -2.98
C LEU A 13 -14.21 -24.24 -3.49
N LEU A 14 -15.28 -23.86 -4.20
CA LEU A 14 -15.49 -22.48 -4.67
C LEU A 14 -15.65 -21.51 -3.50
N ILE A 15 -16.37 -21.90 -2.44
CA ILE A 15 -16.52 -21.09 -1.22
C ILE A 15 -15.18 -20.91 -0.50
N LEU A 16 -14.37 -21.97 -0.38
CA LEU A 16 -13.03 -21.90 0.22
C LEU A 16 -12.08 -20.99 -0.59
N LEU A 17 -12.12 -21.08 -1.92
CA LEU A 17 -11.35 -20.20 -2.80
C LEU A 17 -11.80 -18.74 -2.65
N LEU A 18 -13.11 -18.47 -2.58
CA LEU A 18 -13.63 -17.11 -2.38
C LEU A 18 -13.21 -16.52 -1.03
N LEU A 19 -13.26 -17.31 0.05
CA LEU A 19 -12.84 -16.88 1.39
C LEU A 19 -11.34 -16.53 1.44
N MET A 20 -10.49 -17.34 0.81
CA MET A 20 -9.04 -17.07 0.72
C MET A 20 -8.71 -15.81 -0.11
N ASN A 21 -9.58 -15.41 -1.05
CA ASN A 21 -9.41 -14.18 -1.82
C ASN A 21 -9.88 -12.93 -1.04
N ILE A 22 -10.74 -13.08 -0.02
CA ILE A 22 -11.19 -11.94 0.80
C ILE A 22 -10.07 -11.43 1.71
N ASP A 23 -9.22 -12.32 2.26
CA ASP A 23 -8.03 -11.91 3.03
C ASP A 23 -7.03 -11.12 2.16
N PHE A 24 -7.00 -11.38 0.85
CA PHE A 24 -6.17 -10.62 -0.10
C PHE A 24 -6.82 -9.30 -0.55
N ALA A 25 -8.13 -9.16 -0.36
CA ALA A 25 -8.91 -7.96 -0.66
C ALA A 25 -9.06 -7.01 0.53
N LEU A 26 -8.45 -7.32 1.68
CA LEU A 26 -8.10 -6.34 2.70
C LEU A 26 -6.86 -5.55 2.24
N VAL A 27 -6.98 -4.91 1.08
CA VAL A 27 -6.18 -3.72 0.78
C VAL A 27 -6.43 -2.78 1.94
N PRO A 28 -5.41 -2.32 2.68
CA PRO A 28 -5.62 -1.37 3.74
C PRO A 28 -6.31 -0.17 3.11
N VAL A 29 -7.55 0.07 3.56
CA VAL A 29 -8.26 1.30 3.27
C VAL A 29 -7.34 2.41 3.74
N TYR A 30 -6.77 3.15 2.77
CA TYR A 30 -5.96 4.36 2.94
C TYR A 30 -6.78 5.34 3.79
N GLY A 31 -6.62 5.25 5.11
CA GLY A 31 -7.44 5.91 6.10
C GLY A 31 -6.61 6.91 6.89
N SER A 32 -6.91 8.19 6.67
CA SER A 32 -6.51 9.40 7.41
C SER A 32 -5.02 9.78 7.55
N GLU A 33 -4.07 8.84 7.58
CA GLU A 33 -2.63 9.21 7.59
C GLU A 33 -2.11 9.56 6.19
N ASP A 34 -2.61 8.93 5.14
CA ASP A 34 -2.06 9.08 3.78
C ASP A 34 -2.39 10.42 3.12
N ASP A 35 -3.46 11.11 3.51
CA ASP A 35 -3.78 12.46 2.97
C ASP A 35 -2.68 13.48 3.25
N CYS A 36 -1.88 13.21 4.28
CA CYS A 36 -0.79 14.07 4.73
C CYS A 36 0.54 13.77 4.06
N TRP A 37 0.70 12.57 3.50
CA TRP A 37 1.91 12.13 2.83
C TRP A 37 1.73 12.26 1.32
N VAL A 38 2.55 13.10 0.69
CA VAL A 38 2.55 13.28 -0.77
C VAL A 38 3.67 12.48 -1.39
N ASP A 39 3.37 11.79 -2.47
CA ASP A 39 4.34 11.00 -3.22
C ASP A 39 5.25 11.93 -4.03
N ASP A 40 6.56 11.79 -3.83
CA ASP A 40 7.59 12.46 -4.63
C ASP A 40 8.34 11.42 -5.47
N HIS A 41 7.98 11.35 -6.75
CA HIS A 41 8.59 10.47 -7.74
C HIS A 41 9.64 11.18 -8.60
N VAL A 42 9.85 12.49 -8.42
CA VAL A 42 10.60 13.31 -9.38
C VAL A 42 12.08 13.34 -9.02
N ASP A 43 12.40 13.66 -7.77
CA ASP A 43 13.79 13.90 -7.35
C ASP A 43 14.48 12.66 -6.76
N TYR A 44 13.70 11.62 -6.43
CA TYR A 44 14.22 10.36 -5.92
C TYR A 44 13.45 9.14 -6.44
N ALA A 45 13.68 8.82 -7.72
CA ALA A 45 13.01 7.75 -8.45
C ALA A 45 13.02 6.37 -7.76
N VAL A 46 14.05 6.06 -6.97
CA VAL A 46 14.12 4.83 -6.16
C VAL A 46 14.64 5.14 -4.77
N CYS A 47 13.78 4.95 -3.76
CA CYS A 47 14.05 5.34 -2.39
C CYS A 47 14.80 4.26 -1.58
N PHE A 48 16.12 4.32 -1.59
CA PHE A 48 16.97 3.41 -0.80
C PHE A 48 17.32 3.94 0.61
N LYS A 49 17.25 5.26 0.80
CA LYS A 49 17.74 5.96 2.00
C LYS A 49 16.73 7.01 2.45
N THR A 50 16.13 6.77 3.62
CA THR A 50 15.11 7.67 4.18
C THR A 50 15.69 9.05 4.50
N GLU A 51 16.93 9.13 4.97
CA GLU A 51 17.62 10.38 5.27
C GLU A 51 17.78 11.28 4.03
N ARG A 52 18.02 10.68 2.86
CA ARG A 52 18.12 11.40 1.60
C ARG A 52 16.75 11.92 1.15
N CYS A 53 15.73 11.07 1.21
CA CYS A 53 14.34 11.45 0.93
C CYS A 53 13.90 12.61 1.84
N ARG A 54 14.17 12.52 3.15
CA ARG A 54 13.87 13.59 4.10
C ARG A 54 14.56 14.91 3.75
N SER A 55 15.84 14.88 3.38
CA SER A 55 16.56 16.09 2.98
C SER A 55 15.96 16.78 1.75
N ILE A 56 15.49 15.99 0.77
CA ILE A 56 14.82 16.52 -0.43
C ILE A 56 13.47 17.14 -0.05
N CYS A 57 12.65 16.42 0.72
CA CYS A 57 11.36 16.90 1.21
C CYS A 57 11.49 18.23 1.99
N LEU A 58 12.48 18.33 2.88
CA LEU A 58 12.76 19.58 3.61
C LEU A 58 13.13 20.74 2.67
N GLY A 59 13.85 20.46 1.58
CA GLY A 59 14.16 21.44 0.52
C GLY A 59 12.91 21.96 -0.21
N HIS A 60 11.84 21.16 -0.25
CA HIS A 60 10.55 21.50 -0.86
C HIS A 60 9.49 21.99 0.15
N SER A 61 9.91 22.45 1.34
CA SER A 61 9.03 22.98 2.39
C SER A 61 8.09 21.96 3.05
N TYR A 62 8.36 20.66 2.90
CA TYR A 62 7.73 19.63 3.72
C TYR A 62 8.41 19.52 5.08
N VAL A 63 7.75 18.91 6.06
CA VAL A 63 8.27 18.83 7.45
C VAL A 63 8.97 17.51 7.77
N ASP A 64 8.78 16.49 6.95
CA ASP A 64 9.48 15.19 7.03
C ASP A 64 9.44 14.47 5.67
N GLY A 65 10.21 13.39 5.55
CA GLY A 65 10.21 12.49 4.40
C GLY A 65 10.55 11.06 4.79
N ARG A 66 9.88 10.09 4.16
CA ARG A 66 10.12 8.65 4.37
C ARG A 66 10.10 7.86 3.08
N CYS A 67 10.92 6.81 3.00
CA CYS A 67 10.74 5.81 1.95
C CYS A 67 9.50 4.98 2.26
N HIS A 68 8.67 4.75 1.24
CA HIS A 68 7.48 3.94 1.35
C HIS A 68 7.46 2.83 0.29
N TRP A 69 6.86 1.71 0.66
CA TRP A 69 6.62 0.56 -0.18
C TRP A 69 5.11 0.32 -0.25
N GLY A 70 4.57 0.24 -1.45
CA GLY A 70 3.15 0.02 -1.66
C GLY A 70 2.88 -0.57 -3.04
N PHE A 71 1.93 -1.51 -3.11
CA PHE A 71 1.46 -2.05 -4.39
C PHE A 71 0.70 -0.95 -5.16
N PRO A 72 0.87 -0.81 -6.49
CA PRO A 72 1.58 -1.69 -7.44
C PRO A 72 3.07 -1.36 -7.66
N ASN A 73 3.64 -0.41 -6.93
CA ASN A 73 5.02 0.02 -7.13
C ASN A 73 6.00 -1.04 -6.59
N LEU A 74 6.73 -1.69 -7.50
CA LEU A 74 7.74 -2.71 -7.18
C LEU A 74 9.01 -2.12 -6.54
N LEU A 75 9.17 -0.80 -6.61
CA LEU A 75 10.32 -0.08 -6.06
C LEU A 75 9.83 0.91 -5.00
N PRO A 76 10.62 1.14 -3.93
CA PRO A 76 10.29 2.10 -2.92
C PRO A 76 10.35 3.50 -3.51
N TYR A 77 9.46 4.37 -3.06
CA TYR A 77 9.41 5.75 -3.48
C TYR A 77 9.40 6.69 -2.27
N CYS A 78 9.76 7.94 -2.49
CA CYS A 78 9.82 8.94 -1.43
C CYS A 78 8.42 9.50 -1.17
N ARG A 79 8.04 9.64 0.10
CA ARG A 79 6.84 10.37 0.51
C ARG A 79 7.22 11.51 1.45
N CYS A 80 6.67 12.69 1.21
CA CYS A 80 6.90 13.89 2.01
C CYS A 80 5.68 14.27 2.86
N LEU A 81 5.92 14.65 4.12
CA LEU A 81 4.86 15.04 5.06
C LEU A 81 4.52 16.52 4.94
N ARG A 82 3.26 16.85 4.65
CA ARG A 82 2.78 18.24 4.59
C ARG A 82 2.89 18.92 5.96
N SER A 83 3.25 20.20 5.95
CA SER A 83 3.37 21.03 7.16
C SER A 83 2.08 21.14 7.97
N ASN A 84 0.94 21.19 7.28
CA ASN A 84 -0.39 21.38 7.88
C ASN A 84 -0.94 20.10 8.53
N CYS A 85 -0.15 19.02 8.51
CA CYS A 85 -0.48 17.73 9.10
C CYS A 85 0.21 17.46 10.44
N ARG A 86 0.90 18.47 11.00
CA ARG A 86 1.32 18.43 12.41
C ARG A 86 0.11 18.71 13.29
N SER A 87 -0.35 17.70 14.04
CA SER A 87 -1.07 17.90 15.30
C SER A 87 -0.09 18.21 16.43
#